data_AF-A0A0R1WM13-F1
#
_entry.id   AF-A0A0R1WM13-F1
#
_cell.length_a   1.000
_cell.length_b   1.000
_cell.length_c   1.000
_cell.angle_alpha   90.00
_cell.angle_beta   90.00
_cell.angle_gamma   90.00
#
_symmetry.space_group_name_H-M   'P 1'
#
loop_
_entity.id
_entity.type
_entity.pdbx_description
1 polymer ?
#
loop_
_entity_poly.entity_id
_entity_poly.type
_entity_poly.pdbx_seq_one_letter_code
_entity_poly.pdbx_strand_id
1 'polypeptide(L)'
;MQALLDEQDYQVIADKVLDLIKEDYDLVPKRQPVRQISLPQFKAEHGIKKSLVWCRTYLLPKMPGVHGLNAGKGHHIMIDYLPASKWFDEHETEIDWNQPLP
;
A
#
# COMPACT_ATOMS: atom_id res chain seq x y z
N MET A 1 46.44 -23.55 19.71
CA MET A 1 45.51 -22.57 20.28
C MET A 1 44.12 -22.94 19.77
N GLN A 2 43.24 -23.43 20.63
CA GLN A 2 41.82 -23.57 20.30
C GLN A 2 41.17 -22.22 20.59
N ALA A 3 40.54 -21.60 19.58
CA ALA A 3 39.71 -20.43 19.80
C ALA A 3 38.48 -20.87 20.60
N LEU A 4 38.36 -20.40 21.83
CA LEU A 4 37.14 -20.54 22.63
C LEU A 4 36.20 -19.45 22.17
N LEU A 5 35.14 -19.84 21.46
CA LEU A 5 34.02 -18.96 21.16
C LEU A 5 33.38 -18.54 22.48
N ASP A 6 33.17 -17.25 22.67
CA ASP A 6 32.47 -16.74 23.83
C ASP A 6 30.97 -16.59 23.56
N GLU A 7 30.20 -16.23 24.59
CA GLU A 7 28.75 -16.11 24.52
C GLU A 7 28.28 -15.09 23.45
N GLN A 8 29.07 -14.04 23.19
CA GLN A 8 28.76 -13.06 22.16
C GLN A 8 28.98 -13.65 20.76
N ASP A 9 30.04 -14.43 20.57
CA ASP A 9 30.28 -15.13 19.31
C ASP A 9 29.12 -16.10 18.98
N TYR A 10 28.60 -16.82 19.99
CA TYR A 10 27.45 -17.70 19.80
C TYR A 10 26.19 -16.93 19.40
N GLN A 11 25.95 -15.75 19.98
CA GLN A 11 24.80 -14.93 19.63
C GLN A 11 24.88 -14.42 18.18
N VAL A 12 26.06 -13.96 17.75
CA VAL A 12 26.28 -13.49 16.37
C VAL A 12 26.10 -14.63 15.36
N ILE A 13 26.55 -15.83 15.69
CA ILE A 13 26.34 -17.02 14.85
C ILE A 13 24.85 -17.37 14.79
N ALA A 14 24.16 -17.35 15.93
CA ALA A 14 22.72 -17.65 16.00
C ALA A 14 21.90 -16.67 15.15
N ASP A 15 22.19 -15.37 15.23
CA ASP A 15 21.48 -14.35 14.45
C ASP A 15 21.70 -14.52 12.95
N LYS A 16 22.94 -14.81 12.53
CA LYS A 16 23.26 -15.10 11.11
C LYS A 16 22.58 -16.37 10.60
N VAL A 17 22.58 -17.44 11.40
CA VAL A 17 21.89 -18.69 11.04
C VAL A 17 20.38 -18.46 10.94
N LEU A 18 19.81 -17.68 11.86
CA LEU A 18 18.40 -17.32 11.83
C LEU A 18 18.04 -16.52 10.57
N ASP A 19 18.89 -15.59 10.14
CA ASP A 19 18.66 -14.81 8.92
C ASP A 19 18.75 -15.69 7.66
N LEU A 20 19.73 -16.60 7.59
CA LEU A 20 19.82 -17.57 6.49
C LEU A 20 18.59 -18.50 6.43
N ILE A 21 18.11 -18.97 7.58
CA ILE A 21 16.87 -19.77 7.65
C ILE A 21 15.67 -18.95 7.18
N LYS A 22 15.58 -17.66 7.56
CA LYS A 22 14.47 -16.82 7.09
C LYS A 22 14.49 -16.64 5.57
N GLU A 23 15.67 -16.51 4.98
CA GLU A 23 15.85 -16.40 3.52
C GLU A 23 15.52 -17.72 2.80
N ASP A 24 16.05 -18.85 3.27
CA ASP A 24 15.86 -20.17 2.65
C ASP A 24 14.43 -20.70 2.76
N TYR A 25 13.73 -20.41 3.87
CA TYR A 25 12.36 -20.84 4.10
C TYR A 25 11.30 -19.82 3.65
N ASP A 26 11.71 -18.75 2.94
CA ASP A 26 10.80 -17.68 2.47
C ASP A 26 9.99 -17.04 3.62
N LEU A 27 10.54 -17.08 4.84
CA LEU A 27 9.94 -16.53 6.06
C LEU A 27 10.23 -15.03 6.18
N VAL A 28 11.14 -14.48 5.35
CA VAL A 28 11.16 -13.05 5.08
C VAL A 28 9.93 -12.74 4.23
N PRO A 29 8.97 -11.91 4.71
CA PRO A 29 7.84 -11.54 3.89
C PRO A 29 8.37 -10.86 2.62
N LYS A 30 8.35 -11.59 1.50
CA LYS A 30 8.58 -11.03 0.17
C LYS A 30 7.67 -9.82 0.06
N ARG A 31 8.25 -8.62 -0.02
CA ARG A 31 7.48 -7.38 -0.21
C ARG A 31 6.63 -7.59 -1.45
N GLN A 32 5.34 -7.86 -1.25
CA GLN A 32 4.43 -8.02 -2.37
C GLN A 32 4.48 -6.71 -3.16
N PRO A 33 4.63 -6.77 -4.50
CA PRO A 33 4.58 -5.56 -5.29
C PRO A 33 3.26 -4.86 -4.99
N VAL A 34 3.33 -3.60 -4.57
CA VAL A 34 2.14 -2.80 -4.29
C VAL A 34 1.35 -2.73 -5.59
N ARG A 35 0.19 -3.40 -5.64
CA ARG A 35 -0.70 -3.37 -6.80
C ARG A 35 -1.18 -1.93 -6.96
N GLN A 36 -0.67 -1.23 -7.98
CA GLN A 36 -1.11 0.12 -8.30
C GLN A 36 -2.16 0.06 -9.41
N ILE A 37 -3.26 0.77 -9.22
CA ILE A 37 -4.34 0.85 -10.21
C ILE A 37 -4.73 2.30 -10.51
N SER A 38 -5.34 2.50 -11.67
CA SER A 38 -5.85 3.82 -12.07
C SER A 38 -7.18 4.15 -11.38
N LEU A 39 -7.53 5.44 -11.29
CA LEU A 39 -8.85 5.85 -10.77
C LEU A 39 -10.03 5.20 -11.52
N PRO A 40 -10.08 5.12 -12.87
CA PRO A 40 -11.15 4.42 -13.57
C PRO A 40 -11.27 2.94 -13.16
N GLN A 41 -10.14 2.26 -12.96
CA GLN A 41 -10.13 0.88 -12.54
C GLN A 41 -10.64 0.72 -11.10
N PHE A 42 -10.17 1.57 -10.18
CA PHE A 42 -10.64 1.58 -8.80
C PHE A 42 -12.17 1.77 -8.73
N LYS A 43 -12.72 2.70 -9.54
CA LYS A 43 -14.16 2.91 -9.63
C LYS A 43 -14.93 1.69 -10.13
N ALA A 44 -14.36 0.95 -11.09
CA ALA A 44 -15.00 -0.25 -11.62
C ALA A 44 -15.04 -1.37 -10.56
N GLU A 45 -13.94 -1.56 -9.82
CA GLU A 45 -13.84 -2.58 -8.77
C GLU A 45 -14.79 -2.29 -7.59
N HIS A 46 -14.99 -1.01 -7.23
CA HIS A 46 -15.86 -0.58 -6.13
C HIS A 46 -17.27 -0.09 -6.57
N GLY A 47 -17.65 -0.25 -7.84
CA GLY A 47 -18.99 0.13 -8.33
C GLY A 47 -19.31 1.65 -8.26
N ILE A 48 -18.29 2.51 -8.21
CA ILE A 48 -18.45 3.96 -8.03
C ILE A 48 -18.97 4.62 -9.32
N LYS A 49 -20.21 5.13 -9.26
CA LYS A 49 -20.88 5.78 -10.40
C LYS A 49 -20.57 7.28 -10.57
N LYS A 50 -19.81 7.88 -9.65
CA LYS A 50 -19.49 9.31 -9.68
C LYS A 50 -18.54 9.70 -10.80
N SER A 51 -18.52 10.98 -11.19
CA SER A 51 -17.60 11.46 -12.21
C SER A 51 -16.14 11.40 -11.71
N LEU A 52 -15.18 11.37 -12.64
CA LEU A 52 -13.75 11.40 -12.25
C LEU A 52 -13.39 12.69 -11.51
N VAL A 53 -14.01 13.81 -11.88
CA VAL A 53 -13.83 15.10 -11.21
C VAL A 53 -14.34 15.02 -9.77
N TRP A 54 -15.53 14.47 -9.54
CA TRP A 54 -16.08 14.29 -8.20
C TRP A 54 -15.17 13.44 -7.32
N CYS A 55 -14.65 12.33 -7.86
CA CYS A 55 -13.74 11.47 -7.12
C CYS A 55 -12.43 12.21 -6.78
N ARG A 56 -11.89 13.01 -7.71
CA ARG A 56 -10.70 13.83 -7.45
C ARG A 56 -10.91 14.89 -6.37
N THR A 57 -12.10 15.48 -6.31
CA THR A 57 -12.41 16.55 -5.36
C THR A 57 -12.73 16.03 -3.96
N TYR A 58 -13.48 14.94 -3.84
CA TYR A 58 -14.09 14.55 -2.56
C TYR A 58 -13.63 13.20 -2.02
N LEU A 59 -13.21 12.28 -2.90
CA LEU A 59 -12.85 10.92 -2.52
C LEU A 59 -11.33 10.78 -2.35
N LEU A 60 -10.58 11.06 -3.41
CA LEU A 60 -9.13 10.87 -3.48
C LEU A 60 -8.32 11.65 -2.43
N PRO A 61 -8.67 12.89 -2.03
CA PRO A 61 -7.92 13.60 -0.99
C PRO A 61 -8.00 12.94 0.39
N LYS A 62 -9.02 12.10 0.63
CA LYS A 62 -9.24 11.41 1.90
C LYS A 62 -8.60 10.02 1.92
N MET A 63 -8.33 9.46 0.75
CA MET A 63 -7.81 8.11 0.60
C MET A 63 -6.27 8.06 0.76
N PRO A 64 -5.74 7.05 1.47
CA PRO A 64 -4.29 6.79 1.49
C PRO A 64 -3.81 6.19 0.17
N GLY A 65 -2.52 6.33 -0.12
CA GLY A 65 -1.88 5.68 -1.28
C GLY A 65 -2.25 6.27 -2.63
N VAL A 66 -2.76 7.51 -2.67
CA VAL A 66 -3.08 8.21 -3.92
C VAL A 66 -1.90 9.07 -4.37
N HIS A 67 -1.47 8.86 -5.60
CA HIS A 67 -0.35 9.56 -6.23
C HIS A 67 -0.82 10.38 -7.43
N GLY A 68 -0.17 11.53 -7.67
CA GLY A 68 -0.45 12.36 -8.85
C GLY A 68 -1.73 13.19 -8.78
N LEU A 69 -2.32 13.38 -7.59
CA LEU A 69 -3.56 14.16 -7.42
C LEU A 69 -3.44 15.62 -7.91
N ASN A 70 -2.27 16.23 -7.72
CA ASN A 70 -1.96 17.61 -8.11
C ASN A 70 -0.97 17.68 -9.30
N ALA A 71 -0.72 16.56 -9.97
CA ALA A 71 0.19 16.57 -11.10
C ALA A 71 -0.45 17.30 -12.28
N GLY A 72 0.33 18.13 -12.99
CA GLY A 72 -0.13 18.94 -14.11
C GLY A 72 -0.70 18.11 -15.27
N LYS A 73 -1.05 18.78 -16.39
CA LYS A 73 -1.58 18.11 -17.58
C LYS A 73 -0.64 16.99 -18.06
N GLY A 74 -1.17 15.78 -18.18
CA GLY A 74 -0.46 14.61 -18.73
C GLY A 74 -0.11 13.52 -17.72
N HIS A 75 -0.26 13.75 -16.42
CA HIS A 75 0.02 12.74 -15.41
C HIS A 75 -1.22 11.95 -14.99
N HIS A 76 -1.07 10.62 -14.95
CA HIS A 76 -2.11 9.70 -14.52
C HIS A 76 -2.15 9.60 -12.99
N ILE A 77 -3.35 9.49 -12.44
CA ILE A 77 -3.54 9.18 -11.02
C ILE A 77 -3.31 7.70 -10.82
N MET A 78 -2.43 7.38 -9.88
CA MET A 78 -2.13 6.01 -9.46
C MET A 78 -2.56 5.82 -8.02
N ILE A 79 -3.17 4.68 -7.72
CA ILE A 79 -3.74 4.36 -6.41
C ILE A 79 -3.13 3.03 -5.96
N ASP A 80 -2.49 3.03 -4.80
CA ASP A 80 -2.03 1.80 -4.14
C ASP A 80 -3.28 1.04 -3.66
N TYR A 81 -3.59 -0.09 -4.31
CA TYR A 81 -4.89 -0.75 -4.17
C TYR A 81 -5.20 -1.19 -2.73
N LEU A 82 -4.27 -1.88 -2.07
CA LEU A 82 -4.51 -2.42 -0.73
C LEU A 82 -4.87 -1.35 0.32
N PRO A 83 -4.06 -0.30 0.53
CA PRO A 83 -4.40 0.73 1.51
C PRO A 83 -5.67 1.50 1.11
N ALA A 84 -5.85 1.78 -0.19
CA ALA A 84 -7.01 2.49 -0.70
C ALA A 84 -8.32 1.71 -0.53
N SER A 85 -8.33 0.42 -0.88
CA SER A 85 -9.49 -0.47 -0.75
C SER A 85 -9.86 -0.64 0.71
N LYS A 86 -8.88 -0.92 1.58
CA LYS A 86 -9.15 -1.08 3.02
C LYS A 86 -9.77 0.19 3.62
N TRP A 87 -9.21 1.35 3.30
CA TRP A 87 -9.77 2.61 3.77
C TRP A 87 -11.19 2.85 3.22
N PHE A 88 -11.41 2.54 1.94
CA PHE A 88 -12.71 2.68 1.30
C PHE A 88 -13.77 1.83 2.00
N ASP A 89 -13.48 0.55 2.23
CA ASP A 89 -14.41 -0.38 2.89
C ASP A 89 -14.74 0.09 4.33
N GLU A 90 -13.77 0.68 5.03
CA GLU A 90 -13.95 1.21 6.39
C GLU A 90 -14.78 2.51 6.43
N HIS A 91 -14.67 3.37 5.41
CA HIS A 91 -15.22 4.74 5.43
C HIS A 91 -16.29 4.99 4.35
N GLU A 92 -16.72 3.97 3.60
CA GLU A 92 -17.67 4.12 2.48
C GLU A 92 -18.96 4.84 2.90
N THR A 93 -19.44 4.51 4.11
CA THR A 93 -20.68 5.05 4.68
C THR A 93 -20.55 6.49 5.16
N GLU A 94 -19.33 6.97 5.40
CA GLU A 94 -19.03 8.34 5.83
C GLU A 94 -18.90 9.31 4.65
N ILE A 95 -18.81 8.78 3.42
CA ILE A 95 -18.73 9.57 2.22
C ILE A 95 -20.11 10.15 1.91
N ASP A 96 -20.20 11.48 1.88
CA ASP A 96 -21.39 12.16 1.35
C ASP A 96 -21.47 12.00 -0.17
N TRP A 97 -22.07 10.91 -0.62
CA TRP A 97 -22.30 10.63 -2.03
C TRP A 97 -23.23 11.65 -2.71
N ASN A 98 -23.95 12.51 -1.99
CA ASN A 98 -24.85 13.50 -2.60
C ASN A 98 -24.21 14.89 -2.74
N GLN A 99 -22.97 15.05 -2.29
CA GLN A 99 -22.26 16.32 -2.37
C GLN A 99 -22.15 16.80 -3.83
N PRO A 100 -22.63 18.01 -4.17
CA PRO A 100 -22.48 18.59 -5.50
C PRO A 100 -21.03 19.01 -5.76
N LEU A 101 -20.62 19.09 -7.01
CA LEU A 101 -19.32 19.69 -7.36
C LEU A 101 -19.32 21.20 -6.99
N PRO A 102 -18.17 21.77 -6.59
CA PRO A 102 -18.03 23.20 -6.35
C PRO A 102 -18.19 24.03 -7.62
#